data_AF-A0A916RRA1-F1
#
_entry.id   AF-A0A916RRA1-F1
#
_cell.length_a   1.000
_cell.length_b   1.000
_cell.length_c   1.000
_cell.angle_alpha   90.00
_cell.angle_beta   90.00
_cell.angle_gamma   90.00
#
_symmetry.space_group_name_H-M   'P 1'
#
loop_
_entity.id
_entity.type
_entity.pdbx_description
1 polymer ?
#
loop_
_entity_poly.entity_id
_entity_poly.type
_entity_poly.pdbx_seq_one_letter_code
_entity_poly.pdbx_strand_id
1 'polypeptide(L)'
;MSGMLIRGLNQGLQTTWALGKVIFPITLIITILQYTPVLPWLIEWISPLMGLIGLSGEAAVPIVLGNVLNLYAGIGAIISFDFTVKEVFIMAVMLSFSHNLFIESAVVSKVGVKWWLIVGIRIGLALIAAVVINLLWNGGGELAQYGLITQSSKDLTGWGEIVFYGLQTAVIAVLQLALIVIPLMVVMQILRDKGWLSKLSNGFAPMVKVLGMEKNTSMTMVAGLTIGLAYGAGLMIQAVKEDGVSKRDMTLALIFLVACHAVVEDTLIFIPLGIPVWPLLLIRLITAIVLTMTIAFFWRRGELRKREDITNEHSYNTI
;
A
#
# COMPACT_ATOMS: atom_id res chain seq x y z
N MET A 1 -21.84 -8.36 21.15
CA MET A 1 -20.64 -7.51 21.40
C MET A 1 -19.40 -8.35 21.69
N SER A 2 -19.46 -9.30 22.64
CA SER A 2 -18.33 -10.20 22.97
C SER A 2 -17.73 -10.95 21.76
N GLY A 3 -18.56 -11.52 20.87
CA GLY A 3 -18.07 -12.20 19.67
C GLY A 3 -17.32 -11.30 18.66
N MET A 4 -17.64 -10.00 18.59
CA MET A 4 -16.93 -9.05 17.71
C MET A 4 -15.54 -8.74 18.28
N LEU A 5 -15.46 -8.53 19.60
CA LEU A 5 -14.19 -8.28 20.30
C LEU A 5 -13.25 -9.47 20.19
N ILE A 6 -13.76 -10.70 20.38
CA ILE A 6 -12.95 -11.92 20.26
C ILE A 6 -12.38 -12.07 18.84
N ARG A 7 -13.21 -11.84 17.81
CA ARG A 7 -12.72 -11.87 16.41
C ARG A 7 -11.65 -10.81 16.17
N GLY A 8 -11.88 -9.59 16.65
CA GLY A 8 -10.92 -8.49 16.51
C GLY A 8 -9.59 -8.76 17.23
N LEU A 9 -9.65 -9.32 18.44
CA LEU A 9 -8.48 -9.75 19.21
C LEU A 9 -7.73 -10.87 18.50
N ASN A 10 -8.44 -11.91 18.03
CA ASN A 10 -7.83 -13.01 17.29
C ASN A 10 -7.16 -12.51 16.01
N GLN A 11 -7.80 -11.59 15.29
CA GLN A 11 -7.21 -11.02 14.09
C GLN A 11 -6.01 -10.13 14.43
N GLY A 12 -6.08 -9.32 15.47
CA GLY A 12 -4.96 -8.56 16.01
C GLY A 12 -3.76 -9.43 16.37
N LEU A 13 -4.00 -10.56 17.05
CA LEU A 13 -2.96 -11.52 17.42
C LEU A 13 -2.37 -12.22 16.20
N GLN A 14 -3.19 -12.63 15.23
CA GLN A 14 -2.71 -13.23 13.97
C GLN A 14 -1.86 -12.24 13.17
N THR A 15 -2.31 -11.00 13.03
CA THR A 15 -1.55 -9.94 12.34
C THR A 15 -0.25 -9.65 13.08
N THR A 16 -0.28 -9.52 14.41
CA THR A 16 0.91 -9.35 15.25
C THR A 16 1.89 -10.51 15.09
N TRP A 17 1.41 -11.75 15.04
CA TRP A 17 2.26 -12.93 14.83
C TRP A 17 2.88 -12.95 13.44
N ALA A 18 2.09 -12.65 12.41
CA ALA A 18 2.58 -12.59 11.03
C ALA A 18 3.65 -11.50 10.87
N LEU A 19 3.39 -10.30 11.41
CA LEU A 19 4.34 -9.19 11.46
C LEU A 19 5.57 -9.51 12.31
N GLY A 20 5.38 -10.11 13.48
CA GLY A 20 6.45 -10.44 14.42
C GLY A 20 7.49 -11.38 13.80
N LYS A 21 7.06 -12.34 12.97
CA LYS A 21 7.96 -13.21 12.19
C LYS A 21 8.86 -12.46 11.20
N VAL A 22 8.49 -11.23 10.83
CA VAL A 22 9.26 -10.37 9.93
C VAL A 22 10.06 -9.34 10.72
N ILE A 23 9.42 -8.65 11.66
CA ILE A 23 10.02 -7.61 12.52
C ILE A 23 11.13 -8.18 13.37
N PHE A 24 10.92 -9.34 14.01
CA PHE A 24 11.90 -9.91 14.92
C PHE A 24 13.25 -10.18 14.23
N PRO A 25 13.33 -10.97 13.14
CA PRO A 25 14.60 -11.23 12.49
C PRO A 25 15.22 -9.97 11.89
N ILE A 26 14.42 -9.07 11.29
CA ILE A 26 14.95 -7.83 10.72
C ILE A 26 15.53 -6.94 11.81
N THR A 27 14.79 -6.70 12.89
CA THR A 27 15.26 -5.87 14.01
C THR A 27 16.52 -6.46 14.63
N LEU A 28 16.56 -7.77 14.84
CA LEU A 28 17.76 -8.45 15.36
C LEU A 28 18.96 -8.27 14.42
N ILE A 29 18.78 -8.54 13.13
CA ILE A 29 19.85 -8.42 12.12
C ILE A 29 20.32 -6.97 12.03
N ILE A 30 19.41 -6.01 11.88
CA ILE A 30 19.76 -4.60 11.76
C ILE A 30 20.45 -4.09 13.02
N THR A 31 19.96 -4.44 14.22
CA THR A 31 20.61 -4.05 15.48
C THR A 31 22.04 -4.59 15.57
N ILE A 32 22.29 -5.83 15.13
CA ILE A 32 23.65 -6.37 15.09
C ILE A 32 24.48 -5.66 14.02
N LEU A 33 23.93 -5.46 12.83
CA LEU A 33 24.63 -4.85 11.70
C LEU A 33 25.00 -3.38 11.94
N GLN A 34 24.25 -2.65 12.80
CA GLN A 34 24.60 -1.29 13.23
C GLN A 34 25.97 -1.22 13.93
N TYR A 35 26.44 -2.31 14.54
CA TYR A 35 27.79 -2.39 15.13
C TYR A 35 28.82 -2.96 14.14
N THR A 36 28.50 -3.03 12.84
CA THR A 36 29.38 -3.53 11.78
C THR A 36 29.52 -2.52 10.63
N PRO A 37 30.57 -2.61 9.79
CA PRO A 37 30.72 -1.75 8.62
C PRO A 37 29.74 -2.06 7.47
N VAL A 38 29.02 -3.19 7.52
CA VAL A 38 28.19 -3.68 6.40
C VAL A 38 27.01 -2.74 6.13
N LEU A 39 26.32 -2.30 7.18
CA LEU A 39 25.16 -1.43 7.04
C LEU A 39 25.53 -0.04 6.49
N PRO A 40 26.56 0.66 7.03
CA PRO A 40 27.07 1.90 6.42
C PRO A 40 27.45 1.74 4.95
N TRP A 41 28.17 0.67 4.58
CA TRP A 41 28.57 0.41 3.20
C TRP A 41 27.36 0.26 2.26
N LEU A 42 26.33 -0.47 2.69
CA LEU A 42 25.10 -0.63 1.89
C LEU A 42 24.35 0.70 1.73
N ILE A 43 24.25 1.47 2.82
CA ILE A 43 23.58 2.78 2.84
C ILE A 43 24.28 3.74 1.88
N GLU A 44 25.61 3.80 1.84
CA GLU A 44 26.37 4.68 0.94
C GLU A 44 26.03 4.45 -0.53
N TRP A 45 25.87 3.19 -0.94
CA TRP A 45 25.53 2.84 -2.33
C TRP A 45 24.10 3.20 -2.72
N ILE A 46 23.15 3.06 -1.79
CA ILE A 46 21.71 3.26 -2.06
C ILE A 46 21.29 4.72 -1.83
N SER A 47 21.98 5.44 -0.96
CA SER A 47 21.65 6.82 -0.58
C SER A 47 21.49 7.79 -1.75
N PRO A 48 22.32 7.77 -2.82
CA PRO A 48 22.13 8.66 -3.95
C PRO A 48 20.78 8.47 -4.64
N LEU A 49 20.31 7.23 -4.76
CA LEU A 49 19.03 6.91 -5.39
C LEU A 49 17.84 7.28 -4.49
N MET A 50 17.95 7.00 -3.19
CA MET A 50 16.90 7.35 -2.22
C MET A 50 16.80 8.87 -2.01
N GLY A 51 17.93 9.57 -2.05
CA GLY A 51 18.00 11.03 -1.95
C GLY A 51 17.22 11.73 -3.07
N LEU A 52 17.15 11.15 -4.28
CA LEU A 52 16.35 11.71 -5.39
C LEU A 52 14.86 11.80 -5.06
N ILE A 53 14.37 10.90 -4.21
CA ILE A 53 12.97 10.83 -3.80
C ILE A 53 12.74 11.32 -2.36
N GLY A 54 13.76 11.92 -1.74
CA GLY A 54 13.66 12.51 -0.40
C GLY A 54 13.70 11.52 0.75
N LEU A 55 14.35 10.37 0.56
CA LEU A 55 14.49 9.33 1.58
C LEU A 55 15.96 9.07 1.90
N SER A 56 16.24 8.65 3.13
CA SER A 56 17.54 8.09 3.51
C SER A 56 17.78 6.72 2.86
N GLY A 57 19.04 6.25 2.86
CA GLY A 57 19.40 4.95 2.29
C GLY A 57 18.73 3.76 3.01
N GLU A 58 18.46 3.89 4.31
CA GLU A 58 17.80 2.88 5.14
C GLU A 58 16.35 2.61 4.70
N ALA A 59 15.68 3.60 4.11
CA ALA A 59 14.30 3.49 3.61
C ALA A 59 14.15 2.44 2.48
N ALA A 60 15.26 2.01 1.88
CA ALA A 60 15.30 0.90 0.93
C ALA A 60 14.70 -0.39 1.49
N VAL A 61 15.01 -0.70 2.75
CA VAL A 61 14.64 -1.97 3.38
C VAL A 61 13.11 -2.07 3.51
N PRO A 62 12.40 -1.09 4.11
CA PRO A 62 10.94 -1.08 4.11
C PRO A 62 10.29 -1.14 2.73
N ILE A 63 10.80 -0.37 1.76
CA ILE A 63 10.20 -0.30 0.42
C ILE A 63 10.29 -1.66 -0.29
N VAL A 64 11.45 -2.31 -0.25
CA VAL A 64 11.66 -3.62 -0.89
C VAL A 64 10.79 -4.67 -0.22
N LEU A 65 10.81 -4.76 1.12
CA LEU A 65 10.01 -5.75 1.85
C LEU A 65 8.51 -5.55 1.65
N GLY A 66 8.05 -4.31 1.64
CA GLY A 66 6.65 -3.96 1.36
C GLY A 66 6.20 -4.40 -0.02
N ASN A 67 7.02 -4.15 -1.04
CA ASN A 67 6.73 -4.49 -2.43
C ASN A 67 6.82 -5.99 -2.73
N VAL A 68 7.80 -6.68 -2.14
CA VAL A 68 8.04 -8.11 -2.38
C VAL A 68 7.09 -8.98 -1.56
N LEU A 69 6.94 -8.69 -0.27
CA LEU A 69 6.20 -9.53 0.66
C LEU A 69 4.77 -9.03 0.88
N ASN A 70 4.63 -7.86 1.53
CA ASN A 70 3.34 -7.21 1.81
C ASN A 70 3.54 -5.93 2.63
N LEU A 71 2.50 -5.09 2.68
CA LEU A 71 2.46 -3.83 3.41
C LEU A 71 2.86 -3.96 4.89
N TYR A 72 2.42 -5.06 5.53
CA TYR A 72 2.77 -5.42 6.90
C TYR A 72 4.29 -5.60 7.08
N ALA A 73 4.96 -6.35 6.21
CA ALA A 73 6.42 -6.49 6.24
C ALA A 73 7.15 -5.15 6.08
N GLY A 74 6.63 -4.27 5.20
CA GLY A 74 7.16 -2.92 5.04
C GLY A 74 7.06 -2.09 6.32
N ILE A 75 5.87 -2.02 6.93
CA ILE A 75 5.63 -1.33 8.22
C ILE A 75 6.53 -1.90 9.32
N GLY A 76 6.67 -3.22 9.36
CA GLY A 76 7.52 -3.88 10.32
C GLY A 76 8.98 -3.43 10.23
N ALA A 77 9.49 -3.27 9.01
CA ALA A 77 10.82 -2.72 8.80
C ALA A 77 10.89 -1.22 9.13
N ILE A 78 9.86 -0.41 8.84
CA ILE A 78 9.83 1.02 9.21
C ILE A 78 10.11 1.21 10.70
N ILE A 79 9.48 0.39 11.56
CA ILE A 79 9.59 0.48 13.02
C ILE A 79 11.00 0.12 13.53
N SER A 80 11.80 -0.59 12.71
CA SER A 80 13.15 -1.02 13.09
C SER A 80 14.23 0.06 12.89
N PHE A 81 13.90 1.21 12.30
CA PHE A 81 14.84 2.30 12.01
C PHE A 81 14.32 3.66 12.50
N ASP A 82 15.24 4.58 12.76
CA ASP A 82 14.92 5.95 13.14
C ASP A 82 14.71 6.82 11.89
N PHE A 83 13.46 6.91 11.44
CA PHE A 83 13.06 7.77 10.33
C PHE A 83 12.39 9.05 10.83
N THR A 84 12.48 10.12 10.04
CA THR A 84 11.66 11.31 10.25
C THR A 84 10.20 11.05 9.88
N VAL A 85 9.26 11.80 10.46
CA VAL A 85 7.83 11.71 10.11
C VAL A 85 7.61 11.91 8.61
N LYS A 86 8.44 12.75 7.96
CA LYS A 86 8.43 12.98 6.52
C LYS A 86 8.77 11.71 5.73
N GLU A 87 9.84 11.03 6.10
CA GLU A 87 10.25 9.78 5.44
C GLU A 87 9.22 8.68 5.63
N VAL A 88 8.69 8.54 6.85
CA VAL A 88 7.61 7.57 7.13
C VAL A 88 6.38 7.87 6.29
N PHE A 89 6.00 9.15 6.15
CA PHE A 89 4.86 9.54 5.34
C PHE A 89 5.09 9.29 3.85
N ILE A 90 6.28 9.61 3.31
CA ILE A 90 6.65 9.29 1.94
C ILE A 90 6.56 7.77 1.71
N MET A 91 7.19 6.96 2.57
CA MET A 91 7.12 5.51 2.49
C MET A 91 5.69 4.99 2.61
N ALA A 92 4.87 5.57 3.47
CA ALA A 92 3.47 5.18 3.63
C ALA A 92 2.66 5.43 2.35
N VAL A 93 2.86 6.57 1.69
CA VAL A 93 2.21 6.89 0.41
C VAL A 93 2.73 5.97 -0.70
N MET A 94 4.06 5.76 -0.78
CA MET A 94 4.67 4.84 -1.74
C MET A 94 4.11 3.43 -1.58
N LEU A 95 4.14 2.88 -0.36
CA LEU A 95 3.65 1.55 -0.05
C LEU A 95 2.14 1.43 -0.22
N SER A 96 1.39 2.51 -0.03
CA SER A 96 -0.05 2.55 -0.33
C SER A 96 -0.37 2.43 -1.82
N PHE A 97 0.55 2.83 -2.71
CA PHE A 97 0.43 2.62 -4.16
C PHE A 97 1.10 1.34 -4.65
N SER A 98 2.17 0.90 -3.97
CA SER A 98 2.96 -0.26 -4.37
C SER A 98 3.32 -1.11 -3.15
N HIS A 99 2.59 -2.19 -2.97
CA HIS A 99 2.94 -3.28 -2.07
C HIS A 99 2.51 -4.62 -2.69
N ASN A 100 3.09 -5.72 -2.23
CA ASN A 100 2.68 -7.08 -2.60
C ASN A 100 2.60 -7.33 -4.12
N LEU A 101 3.55 -6.77 -4.88
CA LEU A 101 3.50 -6.69 -6.35
C LEU A 101 3.37 -8.05 -7.02
N PHE A 102 3.99 -9.10 -6.45
CA PHE A 102 3.91 -10.46 -7.02
C PHE A 102 2.50 -11.04 -6.95
N ILE A 103 1.84 -10.97 -5.79
CA ILE A 103 0.50 -11.54 -5.59
C ILE A 103 -0.52 -10.76 -6.41
N GLU A 104 -0.45 -9.44 -6.38
CA GLU A 104 -1.39 -8.61 -7.14
C GLU A 104 -1.20 -8.73 -8.65
N SER A 105 0.04 -8.85 -9.13
CA SER A 105 0.31 -9.14 -10.55
C SER A 105 -0.31 -10.47 -10.99
N ALA A 106 -0.32 -11.47 -10.10
CA ALA A 106 -0.99 -12.74 -10.36
C ALA A 106 -2.51 -12.58 -10.44
N VAL A 107 -3.11 -11.77 -9.55
CA VAL A 107 -4.56 -11.45 -9.58
C VAL A 107 -4.92 -10.71 -10.87
N VAL A 108 -4.16 -9.67 -11.22
CA VAL A 108 -4.34 -8.88 -12.45
C VAL A 108 -4.30 -9.78 -13.70
N SER A 109 -3.35 -10.73 -13.73
CA SER A 109 -3.23 -11.68 -14.84
C SER A 109 -4.46 -12.60 -14.95
N LYS A 110 -5.02 -13.06 -13.82
CA LYS A 110 -6.19 -13.95 -13.79
C LYS A 110 -7.48 -13.30 -14.30
N VAL A 111 -7.57 -11.98 -14.22
CA VAL A 111 -8.73 -11.21 -14.74
C VAL A 111 -8.50 -10.68 -16.17
N GLY A 112 -7.42 -11.13 -16.83
CA GLY A 112 -7.16 -10.88 -18.25
C GLY A 112 -6.54 -9.52 -18.57
N VAL A 113 -6.00 -8.83 -17.57
CA VAL A 113 -5.30 -7.55 -17.74
C VAL A 113 -3.78 -7.77 -17.69
N LYS A 114 -3.04 -6.96 -18.45
CA LYS A 114 -1.57 -7.07 -18.57
C LYS A 114 -0.91 -6.63 -17.26
N TRP A 115 -0.30 -7.57 -16.54
CA TRP A 115 0.30 -7.31 -15.22
C TRP A 115 1.36 -6.20 -15.24
N TRP A 116 2.19 -6.14 -16.28
CA TRP A 116 3.28 -5.15 -16.37
C TRP A 116 2.77 -3.71 -16.49
N LEU A 117 1.59 -3.51 -17.10
CA LEU A 117 0.94 -2.20 -17.16
C LEU A 117 0.59 -1.72 -15.76
N ILE A 118 0.00 -2.62 -14.96
CA ILE A 118 -0.42 -2.31 -13.60
C ILE A 118 0.79 -2.12 -12.67
N VAL A 119 1.82 -2.96 -12.77
CA VAL A 119 3.07 -2.78 -12.01
C VAL A 119 3.73 -1.45 -12.35
N GLY A 120 3.82 -1.11 -13.65
CA GLY A 120 4.39 0.16 -14.09
C GLY A 120 3.65 1.37 -13.53
N ILE A 121 2.31 1.33 -13.51
CA ILE A 121 1.49 2.38 -12.89
C ILE A 121 1.79 2.48 -11.39
N ARG A 122 1.81 1.36 -10.66
CA ARG A 122 2.02 1.37 -9.20
C ARG A 122 3.38 1.93 -8.82
N ILE A 123 4.45 1.45 -9.46
CA ILE A 123 5.81 1.94 -9.22
C ILE A 123 5.93 3.41 -9.63
N GLY A 124 5.37 3.79 -10.78
CA GLY A 124 5.35 5.18 -11.25
C GLY A 124 4.65 6.11 -10.27
N LEU A 125 3.46 5.74 -9.78
CA LEU A 125 2.72 6.50 -8.78
C LEU A 125 3.50 6.63 -7.47
N ALA A 126 4.09 5.53 -6.99
CA ALA A 126 4.90 5.55 -5.77
C ALA A 126 6.08 6.55 -5.90
N LEU A 127 6.86 6.47 -6.98
CA LEU A 127 8.00 7.35 -7.22
C LEU A 127 7.58 8.81 -7.40
N ILE A 128 6.54 9.07 -8.22
CA ILE A 128 6.03 10.43 -8.43
C ILE A 128 5.53 11.01 -7.11
N ALA A 129 4.76 10.25 -6.34
CA ALA A 129 4.24 10.73 -5.07
C ALA A 129 5.37 11.05 -4.08
N ALA A 130 6.42 10.23 -4.02
CA ALA A 130 7.58 10.48 -3.17
C ALA A 130 8.27 11.81 -3.54
N VAL A 131 8.56 12.02 -4.82
CA VAL A 131 9.17 13.27 -5.32
C VAL A 131 8.27 14.47 -5.01
N VAL A 132 6.97 14.36 -5.31
CA VAL A 132 6.00 15.44 -5.08
C VAL A 132 5.92 15.80 -3.60
N ILE A 133 5.81 14.82 -2.70
CA ILE A 133 5.77 15.06 -1.26
C ILE A 133 7.07 15.67 -0.78
N ASN A 134 8.22 15.14 -1.23
CA ASN A 134 9.52 15.65 -0.84
C ASN A 134 9.69 17.14 -1.18
N LEU A 135 9.25 17.54 -2.38
CA LEU A 135 9.39 18.91 -2.89
C LEU A 135 8.33 19.87 -2.35
N LEU A 136 7.09 19.42 -2.17
CA LEU A 136 5.97 20.29 -1.79
C LEU A 136 5.74 20.37 -0.29
N TRP A 137 6.14 19.35 0.48
CA TRP A 137 5.93 19.32 1.92
C TRP A 137 7.25 19.52 2.68
N ASN A 138 7.32 20.63 3.41
CA ASN A 138 8.49 21.03 4.21
C ASN A 138 8.33 20.69 5.71
N GLY A 139 7.32 19.91 6.10
CA GLY A 139 7.10 19.47 7.48
C GLY A 139 7.61 18.05 7.74
N GLY A 140 7.49 17.59 8.99
CA GLY A 140 7.80 16.20 9.37
C GLY A 140 9.29 15.91 9.55
N GLY A 141 10.12 16.92 9.80
CA GLY A 141 11.56 16.74 10.01
C GLY A 141 11.92 16.15 11.39
N GLU A 142 10.96 16.13 12.31
CA GLU A 142 11.07 15.46 13.59
C GLU A 142 11.14 13.93 13.45
N LEU A 143 11.86 13.27 14.35
CA LEU A 143 11.90 11.81 14.40
C LEU A 143 10.51 11.25 14.68
N ALA A 144 10.09 10.27 13.88
CA ALA A 144 8.86 9.55 14.10
C ALA A 144 8.98 8.73 15.39
N GLN A 145 7.99 8.87 16.27
CA GLN A 145 7.95 8.12 17.52
C GLN A 145 7.02 6.92 17.38
N TYR A 146 7.62 5.74 17.27
CA TYR A 146 6.90 4.47 17.20
C TYR A 146 6.64 3.94 18.62
N GLY A 147 5.51 4.34 19.20
CA GLY A 147 5.18 3.91 20.57
C GLY A 147 6.16 4.44 21.62
N LEU A 148 6.40 3.66 22.69
CA LEU A 148 7.00 4.14 23.95
C LEU A 148 8.53 4.03 24.05
N ILE A 149 9.27 3.71 22.98
CA ILE A 149 10.71 3.41 23.09
C ILE A 149 11.51 4.22 22.10
N THR A 150 12.42 5.00 22.67
CA THR A 150 13.51 5.65 21.97
C THR A 150 14.66 4.65 21.87
N GLN A 151 15.08 4.29 20.65
CA GLN A 151 16.35 3.59 20.51
C GLN A 151 17.45 4.54 21.00
N SER A 152 18.16 4.12 22.04
CA SER A 152 19.38 4.79 22.49
C SER A 152 20.54 3.90 22.10
N SER A 153 21.45 4.42 21.28
CA SER A 153 22.73 3.76 20.98
C SER A 153 23.50 3.60 22.28
N LYS A 154 23.52 2.39 22.82
CA LYS A 154 24.42 2.03 23.91
C LYS A 154 25.79 1.77 23.30
N ASP A 155 26.84 2.31 23.89
CA ASP A 155 28.22 1.96 23.51
C ASP A 155 28.51 0.53 23.98
N LEU A 156 28.08 -0.45 23.19
CA LEU A 156 28.30 -1.87 23.42
C LEU A 156 29.60 -2.28 22.75
N THR A 157 30.48 -2.98 23.48
CA THR A 157 31.80 -3.40 22.98
C THR A 157 31.92 -4.91 22.83
N GLY A 158 31.08 -5.70 23.53
CA GLY A 158 31.08 -7.15 23.45
C GLY A 158 30.02 -7.73 22.50
N TRP A 159 30.39 -8.71 21.68
CA TRP A 159 29.45 -9.41 20.78
C TRP A 159 28.26 -10.06 21.51
N GLY A 160 28.49 -10.62 22.71
CA GLY A 160 27.41 -11.18 23.53
C GLY A 160 26.41 -10.13 23.98
N GLU A 161 26.89 -8.94 24.34
CA GLU A 161 26.07 -7.80 24.74
C GLU A 161 25.27 -7.26 23.54
N ILE A 162 25.89 -7.16 22.36
CA ILE A 162 25.25 -6.73 21.12
C ILE A 162 24.12 -7.68 20.72
N VAL A 163 24.37 -8.99 20.74
CA VAL A 163 23.33 -9.99 20.41
C VAL A 163 22.20 -9.98 21.43
N PHE A 164 22.52 -9.91 22.72
CA PHE A 164 21.51 -9.84 23.78
C PHE A 164 20.66 -8.57 23.67
N TYR A 165 21.30 -7.43 23.42
CA TYR A 165 20.62 -6.16 23.16
C TYR A 165 19.74 -6.24 21.91
N GLY A 166 20.22 -6.86 20.83
CA GLY A 166 19.44 -7.09 19.62
C GLY A 166 18.21 -7.97 19.87
N LEU A 167 18.35 -9.05 20.65
CA LEU A 167 17.22 -9.90 21.04
C LEU A 167 16.20 -9.14 21.87
N GLN A 168 16.66 -8.41 22.88
CA GLN A 168 15.80 -7.58 23.73
C GLN A 168 15.05 -6.54 22.89
N THR A 169 15.75 -5.84 22.01
CA THR A 169 15.18 -4.81 21.11
C THR A 169 14.15 -5.43 20.17
N ALA A 170 14.44 -6.58 19.56
CA ALA A 170 13.52 -7.28 18.67
C ALA A 170 12.25 -7.77 19.38
N VAL A 171 12.35 -8.36 20.58
CA VAL A 171 11.17 -8.75 21.38
C VAL A 171 10.32 -7.54 21.69
N ILE A 172 10.95 -6.46 22.14
CA ILE A 172 10.23 -5.27 22.55
C ILE A 172 9.54 -4.60 21.36
N ALA A 173 10.19 -4.52 20.19
CA ALA A 173 9.60 -3.99 18.96
C ALA A 173 8.32 -4.77 18.59
N VAL A 174 8.33 -6.10 18.70
CA VAL A 174 7.13 -6.93 18.45
C VAL A 174 6.03 -6.68 19.48
N LEU A 175 6.36 -6.50 20.76
CA LEU A 175 5.39 -6.20 21.81
C LEU A 175 4.74 -4.82 21.62
N GLN A 176 5.54 -3.82 21.23
CA GLN A 176 5.03 -2.48 20.92
C GLN A 176 4.09 -2.50 19.72
N LEU A 177 4.48 -3.21 18.65
CA LEU A 177 3.61 -3.43 17.51
C LEU A 177 2.28 -4.06 17.97
N ALA A 178 2.33 -5.11 18.79
CA ALA A 178 1.14 -5.78 19.30
C ALA A 178 0.19 -4.82 20.02
N LEU A 179 0.75 -3.95 20.87
CA LEU A 179 -0.01 -2.96 21.64
C LEU A 179 -0.77 -1.99 20.74
N ILE A 180 -0.29 -1.75 19.52
CA ILE A 180 -0.95 -0.82 18.61
C ILE A 180 -1.85 -1.54 17.59
N VAL A 181 -1.37 -2.64 17.00
CA VAL A 181 -2.10 -3.40 15.98
C VAL A 181 -3.34 -4.07 16.57
N ILE A 182 -3.27 -4.62 17.79
CA ILE A 182 -4.41 -5.33 18.38
C ILE A 182 -5.62 -4.39 18.59
N PRO A 183 -5.50 -3.23 19.26
CA PRO A 183 -6.62 -2.28 19.37
C PRO A 183 -7.14 -1.83 18.01
N LEU A 184 -6.26 -1.58 17.05
CA LEU A 184 -6.65 -1.20 15.70
C LEU A 184 -7.50 -2.30 15.04
N MET A 185 -7.08 -3.56 15.11
CA MET A 185 -7.82 -4.68 14.52
C MET A 185 -9.15 -4.92 15.23
N VAL A 186 -9.23 -4.65 16.54
CA VAL A 186 -10.50 -4.67 17.28
C VAL A 186 -11.45 -3.59 16.75
N VAL A 187 -10.98 -2.35 16.59
CA VAL A 187 -11.78 -1.26 16.02
C VAL A 187 -12.21 -1.59 14.60
N MET A 188 -11.30 -2.08 13.77
CA MET A 188 -11.59 -2.49 12.38
C MET A 188 -12.63 -3.59 12.31
N GLN A 189 -12.55 -4.60 13.18
CA GLN A 189 -13.55 -5.66 13.23
C GLN A 189 -14.92 -5.12 13.64
N ILE A 190 -14.98 -4.19 14.60
CA ILE A 190 -16.23 -3.53 14.99
C ILE A 190 -16.82 -2.74 13.81
N LEU A 191 -16.01 -1.99 13.07
CA LEU A 191 -16.44 -1.24 11.89
C LEU A 191 -16.98 -2.17 10.78
N ARG A 192 -16.32 -3.32 10.59
CA ARG A 192 -16.73 -4.36 9.63
C ARG A 192 -18.07 -4.98 10.01
N ASP A 193 -18.20 -5.42 11.26
CA ASP A 193 -19.40 -6.12 11.74
C ASP A 193 -20.63 -5.20 11.84
N LYS A 194 -20.43 -3.90 12.07
CA LYS A 194 -21.51 -2.89 12.02
C LYS A 194 -21.94 -2.52 10.59
N GLY A 195 -21.29 -3.08 9.57
CA GLY A 195 -21.57 -2.76 8.16
C GLY A 195 -21.21 -1.33 7.78
N TRP A 196 -20.35 -0.65 8.54
CA TRP A 196 -19.92 0.71 8.19
C TRP A 196 -19.02 0.69 6.95
N LEU A 197 -18.16 -0.33 6.83
CA LEU A 197 -17.33 -0.53 5.64
C LEU A 197 -18.18 -0.72 4.37
N SER A 198 -19.27 -1.49 4.45
CA SER A 198 -20.17 -1.70 3.31
C SER A 198 -21.01 -0.47 3.00
N LYS A 199 -21.48 0.28 4.01
CA LYS A 199 -22.20 1.57 3.81
C LYS A 199 -21.33 2.62 3.14
N LEU A 200 -20.07 2.77 3.60
CA LEU A 200 -19.11 3.67 2.98
C LEU A 200 -18.91 3.31 1.51
N SER A 201 -18.68 2.02 1.24
CA SER A 201 -18.44 1.50 -0.12
C SER A 201 -19.66 1.60 -1.05
N ASN A 202 -20.86 1.35 -0.53
CA ASN A 202 -22.11 1.51 -1.29
C ASN A 202 -22.41 2.97 -1.63
N GLY A 203 -21.98 3.92 -0.78
CA GLY A 203 -22.00 5.36 -1.09
C GLY A 203 -21.12 5.75 -2.28
N PHE A 204 -20.11 4.92 -2.61
CA PHE A 204 -19.23 5.11 -3.78
C PHE A 204 -19.77 4.47 -5.08
N ALA A 205 -20.84 3.67 -5.04
CA ALA A 205 -21.46 3.08 -6.22
C ALA A 205 -21.83 4.09 -7.35
N PRO A 206 -22.38 5.30 -7.08
CA PRO A 206 -22.65 6.28 -8.15
C PRO A 206 -21.38 6.79 -8.84
N MET A 207 -20.20 6.63 -8.22
CA MET A 207 -18.92 7.09 -8.76
C MET A 207 -18.41 6.18 -9.90
N VAL A 208 -18.88 4.93 -10.01
CA VAL A 208 -18.43 3.97 -11.03
C VAL A 208 -18.68 4.51 -12.45
N LYS A 209 -19.83 5.16 -12.68
CA LYS A 209 -20.14 5.82 -13.95
C LYS A 209 -19.26 7.04 -14.22
N VAL A 210 -18.96 7.83 -13.18
CA VAL A 210 -18.08 9.02 -13.30
C VAL A 210 -16.66 8.60 -13.68
N LEU A 211 -16.21 7.44 -13.19
CA LEU A 211 -14.92 6.83 -13.55
C LEU A 211 -14.90 6.20 -14.95
N GLY A 212 -16.00 6.27 -15.71
CA GLY A 212 -16.08 5.80 -17.09
C GLY A 212 -16.32 4.29 -17.25
N MET A 213 -16.81 3.62 -16.20
CA MET A 213 -17.11 2.18 -16.14
C MET A 213 -18.62 1.91 -16.11
N GLU A 214 -19.00 0.71 -16.55
CA GLU A 214 -20.37 0.22 -16.47
C GLU A 214 -20.77 -0.25 -15.06
N LYS A 215 -22.09 -0.23 -14.79
CA LYS A 215 -22.65 -0.52 -13.46
C LYS A 215 -22.33 -1.92 -12.95
N ASN A 216 -22.19 -2.91 -13.84
CA ASN A 216 -21.81 -4.28 -13.48
C ASN A 216 -20.42 -4.39 -12.83
N THR A 217 -19.59 -3.35 -12.91
CA THR A 217 -18.27 -3.27 -12.25
C THR A 217 -18.36 -2.85 -10.77
N SER A 218 -19.54 -2.44 -10.28
CA SER A 218 -19.70 -1.87 -8.94
C SER A 218 -19.32 -2.83 -7.81
N MET A 219 -19.69 -4.11 -7.94
CA MET A 219 -19.37 -5.12 -6.91
C MET A 219 -17.86 -5.37 -6.81
N THR A 220 -17.17 -5.37 -7.94
CA THR A 220 -15.70 -5.43 -7.99
C THR A 220 -15.08 -4.24 -7.28
N MET A 221 -15.56 -3.02 -7.55
CA MET A 221 -15.06 -1.80 -6.92
C MET A 221 -15.27 -1.81 -5.41
N VAL A 222 -16.47 -2.18 -4.98
CA VAL A 222 -16.82 -2.26 -3.56
C VAL A 222 -15.94 -3.26 -2.83
N ALA A 223 -15.75 -4.44 -3.41
CA ALA A 223 -14.91 -5.49 -2.84
C ALA A 223 -13.44 -5.07 -2.76
N GLY A 224 -12.89 -4.51 -3.84
CA GLY A 224 -11.50 -4.06 -3.87
C GLY A 224 -11.22 -2.90 -2.91
N LEU A 225 -12.13 -1.92 -2.82
CA LEU A 225 -11.99 -0.78 -1.91
C LEU A 225 -12.04 -1.20 -0.44
N THR A 226 -12.83 -2.22 -0.10
CA THR A 226 -13.08 -2.59 1.31
C THR A 226 -12.25 -3.74 1.82
N ILE A 227 -12.02 -4.76 0.99
CA ILE A 227 -11.33 -6.00 1.38
C ILE A 227 -9.95 -6.09 0.72
N GLY A 228 -9.67 -5.27 -0.29
CA GLY A 228 -8.41 -5.29 -1.02
C GLY A 228 -8.42 -6.22 -2.23
N LEU A 229 -7.41 -6.07 -3.09
CA LEU A 229 -7.32 -6.76 -4.38
C LEU A 229 -7.15 -8.27 -4.25
N ALA A 230 -6.24 -8.71 -3.38
CA ALA A 230 -5.96 -10.15 -3.21
C ALA A 230 -7.18 -10.92 -2.68
N TYR A 231 -7.87 -10.35 -1.69
CA TYR A 231 -9.07 -10.94 -1.11
C TYR A 231 -10.30 -10.79 -2.01
N GLY A 232 -10.37 -9.71 -2.80
CA GLY A 232 -11.42 -9.47 -3.79
C GLY A 232 -11.25 -10.25 -5.10
N ALA A 233 -10.14 -10.95 -5.32
CA ALA A 233 -9.79 -11.58 -6.60
C ALA A 233 -10.85 -12.55 -7.12
N GLY A 234 -11.51 -13.31 -6.24
CA GLY A 234 -12.61 -14.21 -6.63
C GLY A 234 -13.79 -13.47 -7.26
N LEU A 235 -14.21 -12.36 -6.64
CA LEU A 235 -15.28 -11.50 -7.14
C LEU A 235 -14.89 -10.81 -8.46
N MET A 236 -13.61 -10.48 -8.65
CA MET A 236 -13.12 -9.92 -9.91
C MET A 236 -13.14 -10.93 -11.05
N ILE A 237 -12.72 -12.17 -10.78
CA ILE A 237 -12.76 -13.25 -11.75
C ILE A 237 -14.22 -13.58 -12.11
N GLN A 238 -15.10 -13.61 -11.11
CA GLN A 238 -16.54 -13.80 -11.32
C GLN A 238 -17.12 -12.67 -12.18
N ALA A 239 -16.77 -11.42 -11.91
CA ALA A 239 -17.28 -10.29 -12.67
C ALA A 239 -16.92 -10.34 -14.18
N VAL A 240 -15.72 -10.82 -14.51
CA VAL A 240 -15.30 -11.01 -15.91
C VAL A 240 -15.97 -12.22 -16.57
N LYS A 241 -16.16 -13.32 -15.83
CA LYS A 241 -16.68 -14.58 -16.38
C LYS A 241 -18.20 -14.66 -16.42
N GLU A 242 -18.88 -14.09 -15.45
CA GLU A 242 -20.30 -14.27 -15.18
C GLU A 242 -21.08 -12.95 -15.33
N ASP A 243 -20.57 -11.83 -14.82
CA ASP A 243 -21.28 -10.53 -14.84
C ASP A 243 -21.05 -9.72 -16.13
N GLY A 244 -20.34 -10.29 -17.10
CA GLY A 244 -20.10 -9.68 -18.41
C GLY A 244 -19.30 -8.37 -18.36
N VAL A 245 -18.45 -8.17 -17.35
CA VAL A 245 -17.60 -6.97 -17.26
C VAL A 245 -16.58 -6.96 -18.40
N SER A 246 -16.56 -5.86 -19.16
CA SER A 246 -15.67 -5.72 -20.30
C SER A 246 -14.19 -5.64 -19.85
N LYS A 247 -13.25 -6.04 -20.72
CA LYS A 247 -11.81 -5.88 -20.43
C LYS A 247 -11.42 -4.42 -20.17
N ARG A 248 -12.07 -3.48 -20.85
CA ARG A 248 -11.88 -2.04 -20.66
C ARG A 248 -12.28 -1.63 -19.24
N ASP A 249 -13.48 -2.00 -18.81
CA ASP A 249 -13.98 -1.60 -17.49
C ASP A 249 -13.22 -2.30 -16.37
N MET A 250 -12.84 -3.57 -16.55
CA MET A 250 -11.96 -4.27 -15.61
C MET A 250 -10.59 -3.59 -15.51
N THR A 251 -10.02 -3.12 -16.62
CA THR A 251 -8.74 -2.39 -16.61
C THR A 251 -8.86 -1.06 -15.86
N LEU A 252 -9.92 -0.29 -16.09
CA LEU A 252 -10.18 0.95 -15.35
C LEU A 252 -10.42 0.70 -13.86
N ALA A 253 -11.15 -0.36 -13.52
CA ALA A 253 -11.37 -0.79 -12.14
C ALA A 253 -10.05 -1.15 -11.46
N LEU A 254 -9.20 -1.93 -12.12
CA LEU A 254 -7.89 -2.28 -11.59
C LEU A 254 -7.01 -1.04 -11.42
N ILE A 255 -6.95 -0.13 -12.38
CA ILE A 255 -6.18 1.12 -12.25
C ILE A 255 -6.62 1.90 -11.02
N PHE A 256 -7.94 2.06 -10.83
CA PHE A 256 -8.48 2.74 -9.67
C PHE A 256 -8.11 2.01 -8.37
N LEU A 257 -8.34 0.70 -8.35
CA LEU A 257 -8.14 -0.12 -7.16
C LEU A 257 -6.66 -0.21 -6.80
N VAL A 258 -5.73 -0.36 -7.72
CA VAL A 258 -4.30 -0.40 -7.35
C VAL A 258 -3.80 0.93 -6.77
N ALA A 259 -4.49 2.03 -7.03
CA ALA A 259 -4.17 3.32 -6.44
C ALA A 259 -4.82 3.52 -5.05
N CYS A 260 -5.89 2.78 -4.71
CA CYS A 260 -6.69 3.06 -3.50
C CYS A 260 -7.43 1.84 -2.90
N HIS A 261 -6.97 0.60 -3.13
CA HIS A 261 -7.60 -0.60 -2.58
C HIS A 261 -7.41 -0.69 -1.07
N ALA A 262 -8.27 -1.50 -0.42
CA ALA A 262 -8.29 -1.63 1.03
C ALA A 262 -8.20 -0.27 1.75
N VAL A 263 -8.92 0.74 1.23
CA VAL A 263 -8.72 2.16 1.54
C VAL A 263 -8.75 2.44 3.04
N VAL A 264 -9.57 1.72 3.78
CA VAL A 264 -9.70 1.87 5.22
C VAL A 264 -8.57 1.13 5.95
N GLU A 265 -8.36 -0.16 5.64
CA GLU A 265 -7.35 -0.98 6.31
C GLU A 265 -5.94 -0.42 6.06
N ASP A 266 -5.55 -0.25 4.81
CA ASP A 266 -4.21 0.22 4.41
C ASP A 266 -3.91 1.64 4.91
N THR A 267 -4.92 2.47 5.17
CA THR A 267 -4.70 3.82 5.73
C THR A 267 -4.57 3.78 7.25
N LEU A 268 -5.45 3.04 7.93
CA LEU A 268 -5.51 3.07 9.39
C LEU A 268 -4.33 2.33 10.04
N ILE A 269 -3.71 1.37 9.35
CA ILE A 269 -2.50 0.70 9.83
C ILE A 269 -1.27 1.62 9.94
N PHE A 270 -1.32 2.84 9.37
CA PHE A 270 -0.25 3.83 9.50
C PHE A 270 -0.47 4.83 10.65
N ILE A 271 -1.67 4.90 11.25
CA ILE A 271 -1.91 5.68 12.49
C ILE A 271 -0.83 5.43 13.57
N PRO A 272 -0.43 4.17 13.83
CA PRO A 272 0.60 3.80 14.82
C PRO A 272 1.95 4.49 14.60
N LEU A 273 2.25 4.84 13.35
CA LEU A 273 3.53 5.37 12.93
C LEU A 273 3.61 6.90 13.04
N GLY A 274 2.57 7.55 13.58
CA GLY A 274 2.58 8.98 13.88
C GLY A 274 2.46 9.92 12.67
N ILE A 275 2.16 9.39 11.48
CA ILE A 275 2.06 10.19 10.25
C ILE A 275 0.68 10.84 10.08
N PRO A 276 0.58 11.93 9.27
CA PRO A 276 -0.71 12.53 8.95
C PRO A 276 -1.53 11.64 8.00
N VAL A 277 -2.38 10.79 8.56
CA VAL A 277 -3.18 9.79 7.81
C VAL A 277 -4.28 10.39 6.92
N TRP A 278 -4.76 11.60 7.22
CA TRP A 278 -5.76 12.27 6.40
C TRP A 278 -5.19 12.69 5.03
N PRO A 279 -4.04 13.38 4.96
CA PRO A 279 -3.30 13.57 3.71
C PRO A 279 -3.00 12.27 2.96
N LEU A 280 -2.60 11.21 3.65
CA LEU A 280 -2.38 9.89 3.03
C LEU A 280 -3.64 9.43 2.28
N LEU A 281 -4.79 9.42 2.96
CA LEU A 281 -6.07 9.03 2.36
C LEU A 281 -6.47 9.92 1.18
N LEU A 282 -6.32 11.23 1.32
CA LEU A 282 -6.68 12.19 0.27
C LEU A 282 -5.82 12.03 -0.97
N ILE A 283 -4.50 11.88 -0.81
CA ILE A 283 -3.57 11.66 -1.92
C ILE A 283 -3.97 10.39 -2.68
N ARG A 284 -4.23 9.29 -1.96
CA ARG A 284 -4.66 8.01 -2.57
C ARG A 284 -5.95 8.16 -3.37
N LEU A 285 -6.99 8.74 -2.75
CA LEU A 285 -8.31 8.85 -3.35
C LEU A 285 -8.32 9.81 -4.55
N ILE A 286 -7.70 10.98 -4.42
CA ILE A 286 -7.61 11.96 -5.50
C ILE A 286 -6.81 11.39 -6.67
N THR A 287 -5.67 10.77 -6.40
CA THR A 287 -4.83 10.16 -7.43
C THR A 287 -5.58 9.06 -8.17
N ALA A 288 -6.27 8.17 -7.45
CA ALA A 288 -7.07 7.11 -8.05
C ALA A 288 -8.19 7.65 -8.95
N ILE A 289 -8.93 8.67 -8.49
CA ILE A 289 -10.01 9.30 -9.28
C ILE A 289 -9.43 9.96 -10.53
N VAL A 290 -8.44 10.84 -10.38
CA VAL A 290 -7.86 11.64 -11.48
C VAL A 290 -7.21 10.73 -12.51
N LEU A 291 -6.42 9.74 -12.09
CA LEU A 291 -5.75 8.81 -12.98
C LEU A 291 -6.77 8.01 -13.80
N THR A 292 -7.76 7.42 -13.13
CA THR A 292 -8.78 6.60 -13.81
C THR A 292 -9.62 7.43 -14.76
N MET A 293 -10.07 8.63 -14.37
CA MET A 293 -10.82 9.52 -15.26
C MET A 293 -10.01 9.95 -16.47
N THR A 294 -8.73 10.27 -16.28
CA THR A 294 -7.82 10.67 -17.37
C THR A 294 -7.65 9.54 -18.38
N ILE A 295 -7.40 8.32 -17.91
CA ILE A 295 -7.26 7.15 -18.79
C ILE A 295 -8.58 6.83 -19.49
N ALA A 296 -9.70 6.88 -18.78
CA ALA A 296 -11.03 6.65 -19.36
C ALA A 296 -11.36 7.65 -20.47
N PHE A 297 -10.98 8.92 -20.29
CA PHE A 297 -11.17 9.99 -21.27
C PHE A 297 -10.36 9.76 -22.55
N PHE A 298 -9.06 9.46 -22.43
CA PHE A 298 -8.21 9.19 -23.58
C PHE A 298 -8.62 7.92 -24.32
N TRP A 299 -9.05 6.89 -23.59
CA TRP A 299 -9.54 5.65 -24.18
C TRP A 299 -10.78 5.89 -25.04
N ARG A 300 -11.76 6.66 -24.54
CA ARG A 300 -12.98 7.01 -25.27
C ARG A 300 -12.68 7.81 -26.55
N ARG A 301 -11.73 8.74 -26.50
CA ARG A 301 -11.31 9.50 -27.70
C ARG A 301 -10.67 8.59 -28.76
N GLY A 302 -9.85 7.62 -28.35
CA GLY A 302 -9.24 6.67 -29.27
C GLY A 302 -10.26 5.79 -29.98
N GLU A 303 -11.30 5.33 -29.28
CA GLU A 303 -12.39 4.55 -29.88
C GLU A 303 -13.22 5.37 -30.88
N LEU A 304 -13.50 6.64 -30.58
CA LEU A 304 -14.24 7.52 -31.48
C LEU A 304 -13.45 7.78 -32.77
N ARG A 305 -12.17 8.11 -32.66
CA ARG A 305 -11.29 8.35 -33.82
C ARG A 305 -11.16 7.10 -34.70
N LYS A 306 -11.04 5.91 -34.09
CA LYS A 306 -10.98 4.65 -34.83
C LYS A 306 -12.29 4.35 -35.57
N ARG A 307 -13.44 4.72 -34.99
CA ARG A 307 -14.74 4.61 -35.68
C ARG A 307 -14.84 5.58 -36.86
N GLU A 308 -14.37 6.82 -36.69
CA GLU A 308 -14.33 7.83 -37.76
C GLU A 308 -13.44 7.39 -38.93
N ASP A 309 -12.25 6.82 -38.65
CA ASP A 309 -11.34 6.31 -39.67
C ASP A 309 -11.97 5.16 -40.48
N ILE A 310 -12.67 4.21 -39.82
CA ILE A 310 -13.37 3.10 -40.51
C ILE A 310 -14.52 3.63 -41.39
N THR A 311 -15.31 4.60 -40.91
CA THR A 311 -16.37 5.21 -41.73
C THR A 311 -15.82 5.96 -42.94
N ASN A 312 -14.65 6.59 -42.80
CA ASN A 312 -14.00 7.29 -43.90
C ASN A 312 -13.42 6.32 -44.94
N GLU A 313 -12.78 5.20 -44.54
CA GLU A 313 -12.29 4.18 -45.49
C GLU A 313 -13.41 3.56 -46.35
N HIS A 314 -14.59 3.35 -45.80
CA HIS A 314 -15.74 2.86 -46.57
C HIS A 314 -16.35 3.90 -47.52
N SER A 315 -16.13 5.20 -47.25
CA SER A 315 -16.59 6.27 -48.13
C SER A 315 -15.70 6.48 -49.36
N TYR A 316 -14.43 6.04 -49.34
CA TYR A 316 -13.52 6.17 -50.49
C TYR A 316 -13.55 4.97 -51.45
N ASN A 317 -14.08 3.82 -51.02
CA ASN A 317 -14.14 2.59 -51.83
C ASN A 317 -15.48 2.40 -52.57
N THR A 318 -16.23 3.48 -52.80
CA THR A 318 -17.54 3.46 -53.50
C THR A 318 -17.51 4.18 -54.86
N ILE A 319 -16.45 3.97 -55.64
CA ILE A 319 -16.35 4.41 -57.05
C ILE A 319 -16.03 3.21 -57.93
#